data_AF-A0A2X4UY20-F1
#
_entry.id   AF-A0A2X4UY20-F1
#
_cell.length_a   1.000
_cell.length_b   1.000
_cell.length_c   1.000
_cell.angle_alpha   90.00
_cell.angle_beta   90.00
_cell.angle_gamma   90.00
#
_symmetry.space_group_name_H-M   'P 1'
#
loop_
_entity.id
_entity.type
_entity.pdbx_description
1 polymer ?
#
loop_
_entity_poly.entity_id
_entity_poly.type
_entity_poly.pdbx_seq_one_letter_code
_entity_poly.pdbx_strand_id
1 'polypeptide(L)'
;MRSVVFDFNKIQSMPDFYLQFIDSFLLPDWFGNNLDALWDALTVGIRLPVQIVFTHFDPKAMDFLPLYRLFEQAQQELDGQLLFNSR
;
A
#
# COMPACT_ATOMS: atom_id res chain seq x y z
N MET A 1 -5.95 15.15 5.20
CA MET A 1 -5.58 13.74 4.98
C MET A 1 -5.57 13.48 3.49
N ARG A 2 -4.44 13.03 2.93
CA ARG A 2 -4.33 12.69 1.50
C ARG A 2 -5.02 11.34 1.25
N SER A 3 -5.71 11.18 0.13
CA SER A 3 -6.26 9.89 -0.30
C SER A 3 -5.49 9.37 -1.51
N VAL A 4 -5.06 8.11 -1.46
CA VAL A 4 -4.32 7.42 -2.53
C VAL A 4 -5.08 6.15 -2.88
N VAL A 5 -5.30 5.91 -4.18
CA VAL A 5 -6.11 4.81 -4.69
C VAL A 5 -5.24 3.90 -5.54
N PHE A 6 -5.28 2.60 -5.25
CA PHE A 6 -4.66 1.54 -6.05
C PHE A 6 -5.75 0.74 -6.76
N ASP A 7 -5.77 0.81 -8.09
CA ASP A 7 -6.75 0.13 -8.93
C ASP A 7 -6.23 -1.23 -9.39
N PHE A 8 -6.77 -2.31 -8.81
CA PHE A 8 -6.33 -3.68 -9.08
C PHE A 8 -6.74 -4.20 -10.47
N ASN A 9 -7.54 -3.47 -11.24
CA ASN A 9 -7.66 -3.73 -12.69
C ASN A 9 -6.39 -3.33 -13.47
N LYS A 10 -5.53 -2.49 -12.89
CA LYS A 10 -4.29 -1.99 -13.49
C LYS A 10 -3.03 -2.55 -12.83
N ILE A 11 -3.19 -3.39 -11.81
CA ILE A 11 -2.09 -3.99 -11.04
C ILE A 11 -2.18 -5.50 -11.29
N GLN A 12 -1.26 -6.02 -12.10
CA GLN A 12 -1.27 -7.43 -12.49
C GLN A 12 -0.31 -8.26 -11.65
N SER A 13 0.60 -7.61 -10.92
CA SER A 13 1.62 -8.26 -10.12
C SER A 13 2.08 -7.41 -8.94
N MET A 14 2.79 -8.02 -7.99
CA MET A 14 3.43 -7.32 -6.87
C MET A 14 4.44 -6.24 -7.34
N PRO A 15 5.30 -6.49 -8.34
CA PRO A 15 6.13 -5.44 -8.95
C PRO A 15 5.33 -4.24 -9.47
N ASP A 16 4.20 -4.45 -10.15
CA ASP A 16 3.36 -3.35 -10.63
C ASP A 16 2.82 -2.51 -9.48
N PHE A 17 2.44 -3.16 -8.37
CA PHE A 17 2.01 -2.46 -7.17
C PHE A 17 3.13 -1.57 -6.63
N TYR A 18 4.36 -2.10 -6.48
CA TYR A 18 5.48 -1.33 -5.93
C TYR A 18 5.81 -0.12 -6.80
N LEU A 19 5.81 -0.26 -8.13
CA LEU A 19 6.01 0.85 -9.05
C LEU A 19 4.96 1.95 -8.85
N GLN A 20 3.68 1.58 -8.80
CA GLN A 20 2.61 2.55 -8.56
C GLN A 20 2.71 3.19 -7.17
N PHE A 21 3.17 2.44 -6.16
CA PHE A 21 3.36 2.95 -4.80
C PHE A 21 4.50 3.98 -4.74
N ILE A 22 5.64 3.68 -5.38
CA ILE A 22 6.77 4.60 -5.51
C ILE A 22 6.31 5.90 -6.16
N ASP A 23 5.61 5.82 -7.30
CA ASP A 23 5.14 6.99 -8.03
C ASP A 23 4.13 7.82 -7.22
N SER A 24 3.21 7.13 -6.54
CA SER A 24 2.19 7.78 -5.72
C SER A 24 2.78 8.55 -4.54
N PHE A 25 3.82 8.01 -3.89
CA PHE A 25 4.41 8.60 -2.71
C PHE A 25 5.73 9.34 -2.97
N LEU A 26 6.18 9.41 -4.23
CA LEU A 26 7.45 10.01 -4.64
C LEU A 26 8.64 9.41 -3.87
N LEU A 27 8.66 8.08 -3.78
CA LEU A 27 9.71 7.36 -3.06
C LEU A 27 11.01 7.35 -3.88
N PRO A 28 12.16 7.22 -3.20
CA PRO A 28 13.45 7.18 -3.88
C PRO A 28 13.63 5.89 -4.71
N ASP A 29 14.46 5.99 -5.75
CA ASP A 29 14.75 4.89 -6.69
C ASP A 29 15.34 3.63 -6.03
N TRP A 30 15.89 3.76 -4.82
CA TRP A 30 16.43 2.64 -4.05
C TRP A 30 15.38 1.91 -3.17
N PHE A 31 14.09 2.19 -3.36
CA PHE A 31 13.03 1.43 -2.69
C PHE A 31 13.16 -0.08 -2.94
N GLY A 32 13.10 -0.88 -1.86
CA GLY A 32 13.48 -2.30 -1.89
C GLY A 32 12.54 -3.24 -2.67
N ASN A 33 11.38 -2.79 -3.12
CA ASN A 33 10.41 -3.57 -3.92
C ASN A 33 10.00 -4.90 -3.26
N ASN A 34 9.80 -4.87 -1.94
CA ASN A 34 9.36 -6.03 -1.14
C ASN A 34 8.48 -5.57 0.03
N LEU A 35 7.89 -6.52 0.76
CA LEU A 35 6.96 -6.23 1.85
C LEU A 35 7.64 -5.54 3.03
N ASP A 36 8.90 -5.87 3.34
CA ASP A 36 9.65 -5.24 4.43
C ASP A 36 9.91 -3.75 4.13
N ALA A 37 10.36 -3.45 2.90
CA ALA A 37 10.54 -2.06 2.46
C ALA A 37 9.21 -1.28 2.42
N LEU A 38 8.11 -1.96 2.06
CA LEU A 38 6.78 -1.35 2.09
C LEU A 38 6.34 -1.05 3.53
N TRP A 39 6.59 -1.95 4.48
CA TRP A 39 6.33 -1.73 5.90
C TRP A 39 7.06 -0.49 6.42
N ASP A 40 8.36 -0.39 6.15
CA ASP A 40 9.17 0.78 6.53
C ASP A 40 8.59 2.06 5.91
N ALA A 41 8.21 2.00 4.64
CA ALA A 41 7.61 3.15 3.98
C ALA A 41 6.29 3.58 4.63
N LEU A 42 5.38 2.65 4.94
CA LEU A 42 4.08 2.98 5.54
C LEU A 42 4.20 3.54 6.95
N THR A 43 5.12 3.00 7.75
CA THR A 43 5.24 3.33 9.18
C THR A 43 6.11 4.55 9.44
N VAL A 44 7.15 4.78 8.64
CA VAL A 44 8.11 5.87 8.86
C VAL A 44 8.48 6.67 7.61
N GLY A 45 8.23 6.16 6.40
CA GLY A 45 8.72 6.77 5.16
C GLY A 45 7.77 7.75 4.46
N ILE A 46 6.45 7.54 4.55
CA ILE A 46 5.46 8.37 3.87
C ILE A 46 4.89 9.46 4.79
N ARG A 47 4.33 10.51 4.19
CA ARG A 47 3.63 11.56 4.94
C ARG A 47 2.27 11.07 5.43
N LEU A 48 2.08 11.10 6.75
CA LEU A 48 0.82 10.87 7.44
C LEU A 48 0.14 12.21 7.82
N PRO A 49 -1.19 12.27 8.04
CA PRO A 49 -2.13 11.16 7.89
C PRO A 49 -2.54 10.91 6.43
N VAL A 50 -2.78 9.64 6.12
CA VAL A 50 -3.12 9.18 4.76
C VAL A 50 -4.27 8.16 4.79
N GLN A 51 -5.09 8.19 3.75
CA GLN A 51 -6.04 7.15 3.42
C GLN A 51 -5.56 6.40 2.18
N ILE A 52 -5.53 5.07 2.26
CA ILE A 52 -5.18 4.18 1.16
C ILE A 52 -6.38 3.32 0.83
N VAL A 53 -6.76 3.28 -0.46
CA VAL A 53 -7.94 2.56 -0.93
C VAL A 53 -7.55 1.59 -2.02
N PHE A 54 -7.82 0.31 -1.81
CA PHE A 54 -7.75 -0.70 -2.85
C PHE A 54 -9.11 -0.79 -3.56
N THR A 55 -9.15 -0.55 -4.87
CA THR A 55 -10.37 -0.70 -5.68
C THR A 55 -10.23 -1.88 -6.61
N HIS A 56 -11.32 -2.63 -6.81
CA HIS A 56 -11.35 -3.84 -7.64
C HIS A 56 -10.42 -4.94 -7.12
N PHE A 57 -10.11 -4.90 -5.82
CA PHE A 57 -9.30 -5.92 -5.18
C PHE A 57 -10.13 -7.20 -5.00
N ASP A 58 -9.63 -8.34 -5.49
CA ASP A 58 -10.22 -9.64 -5.20
C ASP A 58 -9.59 -10.22 -3.92
N PRO A 59 -10.34 -10.38 -2.81
CA PRO A 59 -9.84 -10.98 -1.58
C PRO A 59 -9.38 -12.43 -1.74
N LYS A 60 -9.75 -13.11 -2.85
CA LYS A 60 -9.31 -14.47 -3.17
C LYS A 60 -7.98 -14.51 -3.93
N ALA A 61 -7.45 -13.37 -4.36
CA ALA A 61 -6.16 -13.30 -5.04
C ALA A 61 -5.01 -13.57 -4.04
N MET A 62 -4.58 -14.83 -3.95
CA MET A 62 -3.55 -15.27 -3.01
C MET A 62 -2.23 -14.52 -3.14
N ASP A 63 -1.88 -14.08 -4.36
CA ASP A 63 -0.64 -13.35 -4.63
C ASP A 63 -0.59 -11.97 -3.96
N PHE A 64 -1.75 -11.33 -3.73
CA PHE A 64 -1.86 -10.03 -3.07
C PHE A 64 -2.36 -10.09 -1.63
N LEU A 65 -2.68 -11.29 -1.13
CA LEU A 65 -3.09 -11.46 0.26
C LEU A 65 -2.05 -10.91 1.26
N PRO A 66 -0.73 -11.14 1.10
CA PRO A 66 0.28 -10.55 1.98
C PRO A 66 0.25 -9.02 1.98
N LEU A 67 0.02 -8.42 0.81
CA LEU A 67 -0.07 -6.97 0.67
C LEU A 67 -1.26 -6.41 1.45
N TYR A 68 -2.45 -7.00 1.25
CA TYR A 68 -3.67 -6.61 1.96
C TYR A 68 -3.48 -6.69 3.49
N ARG A 69 -2.90 -7.79 3.99
CA ARG A 69 -2.61 -7.98 5.42
C ARG A 69 -1.66 -6.94 5.96
N LEU A 70 -0.63 -6.59 5.20
CA LEU A 70 0.34 -5.59 5.61
C LEU A 70 -0.30 -4.20 5.77
N PHE A 71 -1.24 -3.82 4.90
CA PHE A 71 -2.00 -2.58 5.06
C PHE A 71 -3.00 -2.62 6.24
N GLU A 72 -3.64 -3.76 6.50
CA GLU A 72 -4.47 -3.94 7.72
C GLU A 72 -3.63 -3.75 8.99
N GLN A 73 -2.43 -4.36 9.03
CA GLN A 73 -1.51 -4.22 10.15
C GLN A 73 -1.00 -2.79 10.33
N ALA A 74 -0.63 -2.11 9.24
CA ALA A 74 -0.16 -0.72 9.30
C ALA A 74 -1.26 0.22 9.82
N GLN A 75 -2.52 0.00 9.44
CA GLN A 75 -3.65 0.77 9.99
C GLN A 75 -3.78 0.57 11.51
N GLN A 76 -3.63 -0.67 12.00
CA GLN A 76 -3.70 -0.97 13.43
C GLN A 76 -2.54 -0.31 14.20
N GLU A 77 -1.32 -0.41 13.69
CA GLU A 77 -0.11 0.13 14.31
C GLU A 77 -0.13 1.67 14.40
N LEU A 78 -0.67 2.33 13.37
CA LEU A 78 -0.61 3.78 13.23
C LEU A 78 -1.82 4.53 13.84
N ASP A 79 -2.70 3.83 14.56
CA ASP A 79 -3.81 4.39 15.37
C ASP A 79 -4.54 5.57 14.70
N GLY A 80 -5.04 5.34 13.49
CA GLY A 80 -5.83 6.32 12.72
C GLY A 80 -5.04 7.34 11.91
N GLN A 81 -3.70 7.34 11.98
CA GLN A 81 -2.86 8.12 11.06
C GLN A 81 -2.85 7.53 9.65
N LEU A 82 -2.98 6.20 9.54
CA LEU A 82 -3.21 5.51 8.27
C LEU A 82 -4.59 4.86 8.31
N LEU A 83 -5.43 5.18 7.33
CA LEU A 83 -6.72 4.52 7.11
C LEU A 83 -6.64 3.65 5.85
N PHE A 84 -6.95 2.37 5.98
CA PHE A 84 -6.96 1.41 4.89
C PHE A 84 -8.37 0.89 4.63
N ASN A 85 -8.79 0.91 3.37
CA ASN A 85 -10.07 0.37 2.93
C ASN A 85 -9.92 -0.39 1.62
N SER A 86 -10.78 -1.39 1.42
CA SER A 86 -10.89 -2.11 0.14
C SER A 86 -12.34 -2.14 -0.31
N ARG A 87 -12.58 -1.94 -1.61
CA ARG A 87 -13.93 -1.92 -2.21
C ARG A 87 -13.96 -2.44 -3.65
#